data_AF-A0A3L6JCB4-F1
#
_entry.id   AF-A0A3L6JCB4-F1
#
_cell.length_a   1.000
_cell.length_b   1.000
_cell.length_c   1.000
_cell.angle_alpha   90.00
_cell.angle_beta   90.00
_cell.angle_gamma   90.00
#
_symmetry.space_group_name_H-M   'P 1'
#
loop_
_entity.id
_entity.type
_entity.pdbx_description
1 polymer ?
#
loop_
_entity_poly.entity_id
_entity_poly.type
_entity_poly.pdbx_seq_one_letter_code
_entity_poly.pdbx_strand_id
1 'polypeptide(L)'
;MRAQVLILIAGMIVPGKYLGGTPISVREAKQFFSTKALVDTPKLLVGPWARFGCGLAGGRLALSSDVLSPPFDYIVRGDAEVVIAGLAQDGWDFSSVDLNQVRTGPQEVEEYALRGSAIVNQHPGHSEKHMICEIETYRGCPRYVTGGCSFCVEPLYGPPAQREPDGIAKEVGALYEHGVRAFRIGRQADLFTYGSKEMGETEFPTPAPHVIELLFSKIRMAAPDLEVLHIDNVNPGTIARHPEESKDVTRAIMKHHTLGDVAAFGLESLDPEVKKRNNLKVTAEEAMIAIRILNEVGGQRPPWELPHLLPGINLLYGLPGESQRTMQYNMDFLKEVLDQGLIVRRINIRQVIRFPDTRIVTDEKGRLKHNEFIQHKEEIRQQIDQVMIKRVAPYGTVVRSTYVEGREGNLYLMRQLGTYPLLCHMPMGQNIPSPCNVFVVDHGPRSLTVLPFPFLANHASLSQWRVIPGIGAKRAARMKSAGPWNNTSQVEERLSMVLPDWLKRCVSFE
;
A
#
# COMPACT_ATOMS: atom_id res chain seq x y z
N MET A 1 -4.11 -36.87 13.00
CA MET A 1 -4.66 -35.90 13.97
C MET A 1 -5.79 -35.17 13.27
N ARG A 2 -7.02 -35.20 13.80
CA ARG A 2 -8.17 -34.47 13.23
C ARG A 2 -8.16 -33.05 13.83
N ALA A 3 -8.33 -32.01 13.03
CA ALA A 3 -8.44 -30.65 13.55
C ALA A 3 -9.70 -30.53 14.42
N GLN A 4 -9.62 -29.82 15.55
CA GLN A 4 -10.78 -29.55 16.42
C GLN A 4 -11.70 -28.48 15.82
N VAL A 5 -11.11 -27.53 15.07
CA VAL A 5 -11.81 -26.42 14.44
C VAL A 5 -11.06 -26.01 13.18
N LEU A 6 -11.78 -25.50 12.19
CA LEU A 6 -11.23 -24.82 11.03
C LEU A 6 -11.67 -23.36 11.00
N ILE A 7 -10.74 -22.46 10.78
CA ILE A 7 -10.98 -21.02 10.82
C ILE A 7 -10.52 -20.41 9.51
N LEU A 8 -11.43 -19.72 8.81
CA LEU A 8 -11.07 -18.83 7.71
C LEU A 8 -11.04 -17.39 8.20
N ILE A 9 -9.85 -16.81 8.26
CA ILE A 9 -9.65 -15.38 8.49
C ILE A 9 -9.66 -14.69 7.11
N ALA A 10 -10.74 -13.96 6.80
CA ALA A 10 -10.90 -13.33 5.49
C ALA A 10 -11.06 -11.81 5.58
N GLY A 11 -10.09 -11.09 5.01
CA GLY A 11 -10.06 -9.64 4.91
C GLY A 11 -10.80 -9.08 3.69
N MET A 12 -10.93 -7.76 3.65
CA MET A 12 -11.53 -7.06 2.51
C MET A 12 -10.67 -7.24 1.27
N ILE A 13 -11.25 -7.75 0.17
CA ILE A 13 -10.53 -7.86 -1.09
C ILE A 13 -10.53 -6.48 -1.76
N VAL A 14 -9.33 -5.96 -2.03
CA VAL A 14 -9.14 -4.83 -2.93
C VAL A 14 -9.02 -5.39 -4.35
N PRO A 15 -10.00 -5.20 -5.25
CA PRO A 15 -9.98 -5.83 -6.56
C PRO A 15 -8.72 -5.43 -7.35
N GLY A 16 -8.00 -6.42 -7.87
CA GLY A 16 -6.75 -6.20 -8.58
C GLY A 16 -6.12 -7.49 -9.11
N LYS A 17 -5.10 -7.32 -9.95
CA LYS A 17 -4.20 -8.41 -10.34
C LYS A 17 -3.06 -8.45 -9.31
N TYR A 18 -2.93 -9.56 -8.61
CA TYR A 18 -1.89 -9.77 -7.62
C TYR A 18 -0.80 -10.68 -8.20
N LEU A 19 0.45 -10.25 -8.14
CA LEU A 19 1.58 -11.02 -8.69
C LEU A 19 2.04 -12.13 -7.73
N GLY A 20 2.07 -11.85 -6.41
CA GLY A 20 2.58 -12.79 -5.39
C GLY A 20 1.57 -13.79 -4.82
N GLY A 21 0.31 -13.77 -5.29
CA GLY A 21 -0.74 -14.67 -4.81
C GLY A 21 -2.12 -14.02 -4.86
N THR A 22 -3.15 -14.82 -5.14
CA THR A 22 -4.53 -14.35 -5.20
C THR A 22 -5.21 -14.59 -3.84
N PRO A 23 -5.88 -13.58 -3.25
CA PRO A 23 -6.73 -13.82 -2.09
C PRO A 23 -7.77 -14.89 -2.38
N ILE A 24 -8.11 -15.71 -1.39
CA ILE A 24 -9.11 -16.77 -1.54
C ILE A 24 -10.45 -16.20 -2.05
N SER A 25 -11.01 -16.82 -3.08
CA SER A 25 -12.32 -16.45 -3.61
C SER A 25 -13.45 -17.10 -2.80
N VAL A 26 -14.66 -16.52 -2.89
CA VAL A 26 -15.88 -17.13 -2.31
C VAL A 26 -16.10 -18.56 -2.81
N ARG A 27 -15.81 -18.82 -4.10
CA ARG A 27 -15.93 -20.15 -4.69
C ARG A 27 -14.94 -21.12 -4.06
N GLU A 28 -13.67 -20.73 -3.94
CA GLU A 28 -12.63 -21.57 -3.33
C GLU A 28 -12.92 -21.84 -1.86
N ALA A 29 -13.35 -20.83 -1.11
CA ALA A 29 -13.77 -20.98 0.28
C ALA A 29 -14.92 -22.00 0.40
N LYS A 30 -15.99 -21.86 -0.39
CA LYS A 30 -17.09 -22.82 -0.39
C LYS A 30 -16.64 -24.23 -0.78
N GLN A 31 -15.82 -24.36 -1.82
CA GLN A 31 -15.36 -25.66 -2.31
C GLN A 31 -14.46 -26.36 -1.28
N PHE A 32 -13.46 -25.65 -0.75
CA PHE A 32 -12.49 -26.22 0.20
C PHE A 32 -13.19 -26.66 1.49
N PHE A 33 -14.00 -25.78 2.09
CA PHE A 33 -14.67 -26.05 3.36
C PHE A 33 -15.86 -27.03 3.25
N SER A 34 -16.34 -27.33 2.04
CA SER A 34 -17.35 -28.39 1.79
C SER A 34 -16.75 -29.78 1.57
N THR A 35 -15.42 -29.94 1.66
CA THR A 35 -14.76 -31.23 1.40
C THR A 35 -15.22 -32.30 2.39
N LYS A 36 -15.49 -33.52 1.92
CA LYS A 36 -15.99 -34.64 2.75
C LYS A 36 -15.15 -34.90 4.01
N ALA A 37 -13.83 -34.71 3.93
CA ALA A 37 -12.92 -34.89 5.05
C ALA A 37 -13.16 -33.91 6.21
N LEU A 38 -13.86 -32.81 5.98
CA LEU A 38 -14.07 -31.71 6.92
C LEU A 38 -15.50 -31.66 7.47
N VAL A 39 -16.38 -32.58 7.09
CA VAL A 39 -17.82 -32.53 7.40
C VAL A 39 -18.05 -32.38 8.91
N ASP A 40 -17.49 -33.27 9.74
CA ASP A 40 -17.68 -33.22 11.21
C ASP A 40 -16.69 -32.30 11.93
N THR A 41 -16.04 -31.36 11.24
CA THR A 41 -15.17 -30.35 11.88
C THR A 41 -15.90 -29.00 11.89
N PRO A 42 -16.08 -28.34 13.04
CA PRO A 42 -16.64 -26.99 13.11
C PRO A 42 -15.86 -25.98 12.26
N LYS A 43 -16.57 -25.15 11.49
CA LYS A 43 -15.99 -24.18 10.54
C LYS A 43 -16.42 -22.76 10.88
N LEU A 44 -15.45 -21.90 11.15
CA LEU A 44 -15.66 -20.49 11.49
C LEU A 44 -15.21 -19.61 10.33
N LEU A 45 -16.04 -18.63 9.99
CA LEU A 45 -15.64 -17.48 9.18
C LEU A 45 -15.45 -16.27 10.11
N VAL A 46 -14.28 -15.65 10.04
CA VAL A 46 -13.93 -14.48 10.87
C VAL A 46 -13.32 -13.35 10.03
N GLY A 47 -13.21 -12.17 10.64
CA GLY A 47 -12.62 -10.99 10.02
C GLY A 47 -13.61 -10.17 9.20
N PRO A 48 -13.13 -9.19 8.41
CA PRO A 48 -13.99 -8.26 7.68
C PRO A 48 -15.07 -8.90 6.79
N TRP A 49 -14.82 -10.07 6.19
CA TRP A 49 -15.86 -10.80 5.46
C TRP A 49 -17.03 -11.20 6.35
N ALA A 50 -16.76 -11.70 7.55
CA ALA A 50 -17.79 -12.12 8.49
C ALA A 50 -18.61 -10.92 8.98
N ARG A 51 -17.92 -9.83 9.33
CA ARG A 51 -18.52 -8.62 9.91
C ARG A 51 -19.29 -7.77 8.91
N PHE A 52 -18.70 -7.44 7.76
CA PHE A 52 -19.26 -6.47 6.80
C PHE A 52 -19.72 -7.09 5.47
N GLY A 53 -19.35 -8.35 5.21
CA GLY A 53 -19.62 -9.03 3.95
C GLY A 53 -18.44 -9.03 2.97
N CYS A 54 -18.59 -9.79 1.88
CA CYS A 54 -17.53 -10.03 0.91
C CYS A 54 -17.57 -9.02 -0.25
N GLY A 55 -16.59 -8.11 -0.27
CA GLY A 55 -16.38 -7.18 -1.38
C GLY A 55 -15.67 -7.86 -2.56
N LEU A 56 -16.42 -8.27 -3.58
CA LEU A 56 -15.86 -9.00 -4.73
C LEU A 56 -15.22 -8.11 -5.80
N ALA A 57 -15.84 -6.97 -6.10
CA ALA A 57 -15.41 -6.07 -7.17
C ALA A 57 -15.89 -4.65 -6.90
N GLY A 58 -15.09 -3.66 -7.31
CA GLY A 58 -15.46 -2.26 -7.26
C GLY A 58 -16.68 -2.00 -8.15
N GLY A 59 -17.54 -1.06 -7.73
CA GLY A 59 -18.80 -0.75 -8.38
C GLY A 59 -19.94 -1.74 -8.07
N ARG A 60 -19.73 -2.71 -7.17
CA ARG A 60 -20.75 -3.70 -6.78
C ARG A 60 -21.10 -3.62 -5.29
N LEU A 61 -22.29 -4.12 -4.95
CA LEU A 61 -22.67 -4.41 -3.57
C LEU A 61 -21.87 -5.61 -3.06
N ALA A 62 -21.41 -5.54 -1.82
CA ALA A 62 -20.81 -6.68 -1.15
C ALA A 62 -21.83 -7.80 -0.97
N LEU A 63 -21.37 -9.05 -1.08
CA LEU A 63 -22.21 -10.19 -0.74
C LEU A 63 -22.36 -10.28 0.78
N SER A 64 -23.57 -10.57 1.27
CA SER A 64 -23.76 -10.86 2.71
C SER A 64 -22.87 -12.03 3.12
N SER A 65 -22.33 -11.96 4.35
CA SER A 65 -21.62 -13.07 4.97
C SER A 65 -22.48 -14.31 5.10
N ASP A 66 -23.80 -14.17 5.25
CA ASP A 66 -24.73 -15.30 5.38
C ASP A 66 -24.74 -16.20 4.13
N VAL A 67 -24.43 -15.65 2.95
CA VAL A 67 -24.32 -16.43 1.71
C VAL A 67 -23.17 -17.45 1.76
N LEU A 68 -22.21 -17.28 2.69
CA LEU A 68 -21.11 -18.22 2.90
C LEU A 68 -21.49 -19.40 3.81
N SER A 69 -22.68 -19.38 4.42
CA SER A 69 -23.22 -20.50 5.17
C SER A 69 -24.33 -21.21 4.39
N PRO A 70 -24.24 -22.53 4.11
CA PRO A 70 -23.07 -23.40 4.27
C PRO A 70 -21.92 -23.05 3.29
N PRO A 71 -20.66 -23.50 3.56
CA PRO A 71 -20.26 -24.51 4.53
C PRO A 71 -19.83 -24.01 5.91
N PHE A 72 -19.76 -22.69 6.16
CA PHE A 72 -19.36 -22.20 7.48
C PHE A 72 -20.51 -22.39 8.49
N ASP A 73 -20.19 -23.02 9.62
CA ASP A 73 -21.13 -23.32 10.70
C ASP A 73 -21.36 -22.08 11.58
N TYR A 74 -20.31 -21.25 11.73
CA TYR A 74 -20.33 -20.04 12.57
C TYR A 74 -19.75 -18.84 11.82
N ILE A 75 -20.46 -17.71 11.85
CA ILE A 75 -20.02 -16.43 11.30
C ILE A 75 -19.74 -15.49 12.47
N VAL A 76 -18.47 -15.21 12.74
CA VAL A 76 -18.05 -14.33 13.83
C VAL A 76 -18.08 -12.88 13.36
N ARG A 77 -19.15 -12.15 13.70
CA ARG A 77 -19.31 -10.73 13.37
C ARG A 77 -18.54 -9.80 14.33
N GLY A 78 -18.17 -10.32 15.50
CA GLY A 78 -17.32 -9.67 16.49
C GLY A 78 -15.83 -9.63 16.10
N ASP A 79 -14.98 -9.49 17.12
CA ASP A 79 -13.53 -9.48 17.00
C ASP A 79 -12.98 -10.91 17.14
N ALA A 80 -12.26 -11.36 16.11
CA ALA A 80 -11.85 -12.76 15.97
C ALA A 80 -11.00 -13.25 17.16
N GLU A 81 -10.08 -12.42 17.63
CA GLU A 81 -9.15 -12.77 18.71
C GLU A 81 -9.86 -13.09 20.03
N VAL A 82 -10.86 -12.30 20.43
CA VAL A 82 -11.54 -12.49 21.73
C VAL A 82 -12.53 -13.64 21.66
N VAL A 83 -13.24 -13.78 20.53
CA VAL A 83 -14.20 -14.88 20.32
C VAL A 83 -13.46 -16.22 20.24
N ILE A 84 -12.36 -16.30 19.48
CA ILE A 84 -11.57 -17.53 19.35
C ILE A 84 -10.89 -17.87 20.68
N ALA A 85 -10.38 -16.88 21.43
CA ALA A 85 -9.79 -17.12 22.73
C ALA A 85 -10.80 -17.65 23.75
N GLY A 86 -12.01 -17.07 23.79
CA GLY A 86 -13.11 -17.57 24.63
C GLY A 86 -13.47 -19.02 24.27
N LEU A 87 -13.67 -19.31 22.97
CA LEU A 87 -13.92 -20.68 22.49
C LEU A 87 -12.80 -21.65 22.90
N ALA A 88 -11.54 -21.25 22.79
CA ALA A 88 -10.41 -22.11 23.14
C ALA A 88 -10.34 -22.37 24.66
N GLN A 89 -10.70 -21.39 25.49
CA GLN A 89 -10.78 -21.53 26.95
C GLN A 89 -11.92 -22.46 27.37
N ASP A 90 -13.05 -22.40 26.66
CA ASP A 90 -14.23 -23.24 26.88
C ASP A 90 -14.11 -24.63 26.23
N GLY A 91 -12.91 -25.04 25.81
CA GLY A 91 -12.67 -26.38 25.24
C GLY A 91 -13.31 -26.60 23.87
N TRP A 92 -13.51 -25.52 23.10
CA TRP A 92 -14.22 -25.49 21.83
C TRP A 92 -15.71 -25.83 21.92
N ASP A 93 -16.37 -25.47 23.03
CA ASP A 93 -17.83 -25.51 23.13
C ASP A 93 -18.47 -24.33 22.40
N PHE A 94 -19.29 -24.63 21.39
CA PHE A 94 -20.00 -23.65 20.59
C PHE A 94 -21.43 -23.37 21.07
N SER A 95 -21.89 -24.01 22.15
CA SER A 95 -23.28 -23.92 22.62
C SER A 95 -23.66 -22.52 23.14
N SER A 96 -22.71 -21.79 23.72
CA SER A 96 -22.92 -20.49 24.37
C SER A 96 -22.02 -19.37 23.85
N VAL A 97 -21.33 -19.56 22.72
CA VAL A 97 -20.39 -18.56 22.20
C VAL A 97 -21.11 -17.29 21.72
N ASP A 98 -20.66 -16.12 22.20
CA ASP A 98 -21.08 -14.84 21.64
C ASP A 98 -20.24 -14.50 20.40
N LEU A 99 -20.80 -14.81 19.22
CA LEU A 99 -20.18 -14.52 17.92
C LEU A 99 -20.07 -13.02 17.60
N ASN A 100 -20.65 -12.14 18.42
CA ASN A 100 -20.61 -10.69 18.25
C ASN A 100 -19.70 -9.99 19.26
N GLN A 101 -19.02 -10.74 20.15
CA GLN A 101 -18.14 -10.17 21.15
C GLN A 101 -17.05 -9.31 20.51
N VAL A 102 -16.86 -8.10 21.03
CA VAL A 102 -15.82 -7.16 20.60
C VAL A 102 -14.86 -6.88 21.75
N ARG A 103 -13.63 -6.51 21.40
CA ARG A 103 -12.63 -6.05 22.36
C ARG A 103 -13.15 -4.85 23.15
N THR A 104 -12.93 -4.85 24.46
CA THR A 104 -13.20 -3.73 25.37
C THR A 104 -12.14 -2.64 25.26
N GLY A 105 -10.92 -3.01 24.88
CA GLY A 105 -9.81 -2.07 24.72
C GLY A 105 -8.72 -2.56 23.75
N PRO A 106 -7.84 -1.65 23.30
CA PRO A 106 -6.76 -1.97 22.36
C PRO A 106 -5.69 -2.88 23.00
N GLN A 107 -5.57 -2.92 24.33
CA GLN A 107 -4.58 -3.75 25.03
C GLN A 107 -4.86 -5.25 24.87
N GLU A 108 -6.10 -5.64 24.60
CA GLU A 108 -6.48 -7.05 24.45
C GLU A 108 -5.79 -7.74 23.26
N VAL A 109 -5.27 -7.01 22.27
CA VAL A 109 -4.52 -7.63 21.18
C VAL A 109 -3.05 -7.90 21.48
N GLU A 110 -2.50 -7.31 22.54
CA GLU A 110 -1.06 -7.30 22.76
C GLU A 110 -0.48 -8.71 22.90
N GLU A 111 -1.08 -9.55 23.75
CA GLU A 111 -0.58 -10.91 23.95
C GLU A 111 -0.73 -11.77 22.69
N TYR A 112 -1.84 -11.63 21.97
CA TYR A 112 -2.08 -12.36 20.72
C TYR A 112 -1.07 -11.96 19.64
N ALA A 113 -0.77 -10.67 19.51
CA ALA A 113 0.20 -10.18 18.53
C ALA A 113 1.62 -10.70 18.84
N LEU A 114 2.02 -10.70 20.11
CA LEU A 114 3.33 -11.20 20.54
C LEU A 114 3.48 -12.70 20.29
N ARG A 115 2.55 -13.51 20.79
CA ARG A 115 2.59 -14.98 20.64
C ARG A 115 2.36 -15.40 19.19
N GLY A 116 1.49 -14.67 18.49
CA GLY A 116 1.13 -14.91 17.09
C GLY A 116 2.24 -14.55 16.11
N SER A 117 3.24 -13.75 16.50
CA SER A 117 4.36 -13.34 15.63
C SER A 117 5.06 -14.52 14.96
N ALA A 118 5.15 -15.68 15.63
CA ALA A 118 5.72 -16.91 15.08
C ALA A 118 5.01 -17.43 13.81
N ILE A 119 3.79 -16.96 13.49
CA ILE A 119 3.07 -17.33 12.27
C ILE A 119 3.85 -16.98 11.01
N VAL A 120 4.72 -15.95 11.07
CA VAL A 120 5.53 -15.52 9.93
C VAL A 120 6.45 -16.60 9.42
N ASN A 121 6.88 -17.55 10.26
CA ASN A 121 7.71 -18.68 9.87
C ASN A 121 7.00 -19.63 8.89
N GLN A 122 5.67 -19.54 8.77
CA GLN A 122 4.85 -20.32 7.82
C GLN A 122 4.61 -19.56 6.51
N HIS A 123 5.03 -18.30 6.41
CA HIS A 123 4.81 -17.48 5.22
C HIS A 123 5.72 -17.96 4.07
N PRO A 124 5.20 -18.16 2.83
CA PRO A 124 6.00 -18.67 1.72
C PRO A 124 7.23 -17.82 1.36
N GLY A 125 7.13 -16.50 1.58
CA GLY A 125 8.24 -15.55 1.35
C GLY A 125 9.20 -15.39 2.53
N HIS A 126 9.03 -16.10 3.64
CA HIS A 126 9.82 -15.91 4.86
C HIS A 126 11.30 -16.25 4.66
N SER A 127 11.60 -17.40 4.08
CA SER A 127 12.97 -17.86 3.82
C SER A 127 13.76 -16.92 2.90
N GLU A 128 13.05 -16.21 2.01
CA GLU A 128 13.62 -15.23 1.08
C GLU A 128 13.58 -13.80 1.62
N LYS A 129 13.09 -13.60 2.86
CA LYS A 129 12.79 -12.28 3.45
C LYS A 129 11.87 -11.42 2.57
N HIS A 130 11.08 -12.03 1.71
CA HIS A 130 10.12 -11.38 0.83
C HIS A 130 8.76 -11.25 1.52
N MET A 131 8.72 -10.45 2.59
CA MET A 131 7.49 -10.18 3.31
C MET A 131 7.51 -8.84 4.01
N ILE A 132 6.35 -8.21 4.11
CA ILE A 132 6.13 -6.97 4.87
C ILE A 132 5.01 -7.19 5.87
N CYS A 133 5.25 -6.82 7.12
CA CYS A 133 4.24 -6.87 8.18
C CYS A 133 3.59 -5.49 8.34
N GLU A 134 2.27 -5.44 8.19
CA GLU A 134 1.49 -4.24 8.51
C GLU A 134 1.10 -4.26 9.99
N ILE A 135 1.41 -3.17 10.70
CA ILE A 135 1.26 -3.05 12.14
C ILE A 135 0.16 -2.03 12.45
N GLU A 136 -0.89 -2.49 13.13
CA GLU A 136 -2.02 -1.67 13.57
C GLU A 136 -1.55 -0.68 14.64
N THR A 137 -1.76 0.63 14.44
CA THR A 137 -1.54 1.62 15.51
C THR A 137 -2.80 1.90 16.32
N TYR A 138 -3.94 1.97 15.64
CA TYR A 138 -5.24 2.16 16.26
C TYR A 138 -6.34 1.65 15.34
N ARG A 139 -7.49 1.36 15.92
CA ARG A 139 -8.71 0.95 15.19
C ARG A 139 -9.76 2.05 15.24
N GLY A 140 -10.53 2.22 14.16
CA GLY A 140 -11.57 3.24 14.06
C GLY A 140 -11.10 4.48 13.30
N CYS A 141 -11.86 5.57 13.38
CA CYS A 141 -11.57 6.80 12.63
C CYS A 141 -11.82 8.05 13.48
N PRO A 142 -10.93 9.05 13.48
CA PRO A 142 -11.19 10.34 14.15
C PRO A 142 -12.50 11.00 13.69
N ARG A 143 -12.84 10.84 12.41
CA ARG A 143 -14.10 11.33 11.83
C ARG A 143 -15.34 10.56 12.28
N TYR A 144 -15.23 9.63 13.24
CA TYR A 144 -16.37 8.95 13.87
C TYR A 144 -17.42 9.96 14.37
N VAL A 145 -16.98 11.09 14.93
CA VAL A 145 -17.86 12.17 15.43
C VAL A 145 -18.75 12.80 14.35
N THR A 146 -18.39 12.69 13.06
CA THR A 146 -19.21 13.12 11.92
C THR A 146 -19.81 11.95 11.13
N GLY A 147 -19.66 10.73 11.65
CA GLY A 147 -20.04 9.46 10.99
C GLY A 147 -19.08 9.00 9.88
N GLY A 148 -17.96 9.71 9.66
CA GLY A 148 -16.94 9.39 8.66
C GLY A 148 -17.34 9.65 7.21
N CYS A 149 -16.70 9.00 6.24
CA CYS A 149 -17.15 9.02 4.83
C CYS A 149 -18.33 8.07 4.66
N SER A 150 -19.26 8.36 3.73
CA SER A 150 -20.49 7.57 3.52
C SER A 150 -20.27 6.09 3.25
N PHE A 151 -19.16 5.72 2.60
CA PHE A 151 -18.82 4.36 2.17
C PHE A 151 -17.87 3.62 3.12
N CYS A 152 -17.33 4.32 4.13
CA CYS A 152 -16.22 3.81 4.93
C CYS A 152 -16.73 2.89 6.03
N VAL A 153 -16.03 1.76 6.24
CA VAL A 153 -16.33 0.83 7.34
C VAL A 153 -15.61 1.19 8.64
N GLU A 154 -14.57 2.02 8.59
CA GLU A 154 -13.77 2.37 9.78
C GLU A 154 -14.58 2.95 10.95
N PRO A 155 -15.55 3.88 10.74
CA PRO A 155 -16.39 4.37 11.83
C PRO A 155 -17.28 3.29 12.46
N LEU A 156 -17.55 2.18 11.76
CA LEU A 156 -18.39 1.08 12.27
C LEU A 156 -17.66 0.22 13.31
N TYR A 157 -16.35 0.42 13.51
CA TYR A 157 -15.62 -0.15 14.62
C TYR A 157 -15.84 0.60 15.94
N GLY A 158 -16.49 1.76 15.92
CA GLY A 158 -16.71 2.61 17.09
C GLY A 158 -15.72 3.78 17.18
N PRO A 159 -15.64 4.44 18.34
CA PRO A 159 -14.67 5.52 18.56
C PRO A 159 -13.24 5.00 18.37
N PRO A 160 -12.31 5.86 17.91
CA PRO A 160 -10.92 5.46 17.69
C PRO A 160 -10.25 4.97 18.98
N ALA A 161 -9.63 3.79 18.92
CA ALA A 161 -8.97 3.13 20.05
C ALA A 161 -7.49 2.89 19.73
N GLN A 162 -6.61 3.61 20.44
CA GLN A 162 -5.17 3.66 20.16
C GLN A 162 -4.39 2.64 20.98
N ARG A 163 -3.46 1.94 20.34
CA ARG A 163 -2.47 1.10 21.04
C ARG A 163 -1.34 1.97 21.56
N GLU A 164 -0.72 1.54 22.66
CA GLU A 164 0.44 2.22 23.21
C GLU A 164 1.71 1.96 22.38
N PRO A 165 2.61 2.95 22.23
CA PRO A 165 3.87 2.78 21.50
C PRO A 165 4.71 1.58 21.98
N ASP A 166 4.69 1.28 23.29
CA ASP A 166 5.41 0.13 23.85
C ASP A 166 4.82 -1.21 23.40
N GLY A 167 3.49 -1.34 23.36
CA GLY A 167 2.83 -2.55 22.87
C GLY A 167 3.14 -2.79 21.39
N ILE A 168 3.16 -1.72 20.59
CA ILE A 168 3.51 -1.79 19.16
C ILE A 168 4.98 -2.18 18.98
N ALA A 169 5.90 -1.56 19.73
CA ALA A 169 7.32 -1.85 19.62
C ALA A 169 7.65 -3.29 20.04
N LYS A 170 6.98 -3.84 21.05
CA LYS A 170 7.13 -5.25 21.44
C LYS A 170 6.68 -6.21 20.33
N GLU A 171 5.56 -5.92 19.65
CA GLU A 171 5.11 -6.71 18.49
C GLU A 171 6.14 -6.68 17.36
N VAL A 172 6.65 -5.49 17.03
CA VAL A 172 7.72 -5.33 16.04
C VAL A 172 8.97 -6.11 16.43
N GLY A 173 9.38 -6.05 17.71
CA GLY A 173 10.52 -6.81 18.23
C GLY A 173 10.34 -8.32 18.08
N ALA A 174 9.17 -8.85 18.45
CA ALA A 174 8.87 -10.28 18.30
C ALA A 174 8.88 -10.73 16.83
N LEU A 175 8.31 -9.93 15.92
CA LEU A 175 8.37 -10.20 14.48
C LEU A 175 9.82 -10.11 13.95
N TYR A 176 10.61 -9.17 14.45
CA TYR A 176 12.01 -8.99 14.08
C TYR A 176 12.88 -10.17 14.52
N GLU A 177 12.66 -10.72 15.72
CA GLU A 177 13.28 -11.95 16.22
C GLU A 177 12.96 -13.15 15.33
N HIS A 178 11.75 -13.19 14.76
CA HIS A 178 11.37 -14.16 13.73
C HIS A 178 11.85 -13.82 12.32
N GLY A 179 12.78 -12.87 12.14
CA GLY A 179 13.44 -12.62 10.85
C GLY A 179 12.73 -11.61 9.95
N VAL A 180 11.63 -11.00 10.38
CA VAL A 180 10.97 -9.93 9.60
C VAL A 180 11.88 -8.70 9.57
N ARG A 181 12.00 -8.08 8.39
CA ARG A 181 12.81 -6.87 8.18
C ARG A 181 12.04 -5.71 7.53
N ALA A 182 10.80 -5.92 7.11
CA ALA A 182 9.98 -4.88 6.51
C ALA A 182 8.69 -4.69 7.30
N PHE A 183 8.42 -3.44 7.68
CA PHE A 183 7.29 -3.03 8.47
C PHE A 183 6.56 -1.86 7.80
N ARG A 184 5.23 -1.89 7.89
CA ARG A 184 4.36 -0.78 7.49
C ARG A 184 3.45 -0.40 8.64
N ILE A 185 3.51 0.86 9.06
CA ILE A 185 2.63 1.41 10.08
C ILE A 185 1.29 1.77 9.42
N GLY A 186 0.31 0.90 9.61
CA GLY A 186 -0.91 0.85 8.81
C GLY A 186 -2.11 0.32 9.59
N ARG A 187 -3.20 0.00 8.87
CA ARG A 187 -4.48 -0.40 9.47
C ARG A 187 -5.15 0.66 10.38
N GLN A 188 -4.74 1.92 10.24
CA GLN A 188 -5.42 3.08 10.83
C GLN A 188 -6.00 4.02 9.75
N ALA A 189 -6.93 4.89 10.12
CA ALA A 189 -7.57 5.83 9.19
C ALA A 189 -6.71 7.07 8.86
N ASP A 190 -5.85 7.51 9.80
CA ASP A 190 -5.02 8.71 9.70
C ASP A 190 -3.85 8.67 10.70
N LEU A 191 -2.66 8.28 10.23
CA LEU A 191 -1.48 8.19 11.10
C LEU A 191 -1.09 9.53 11.74
N PHE A 192 -1.33 10.66 11.06
CA PHE A 192 -0.86 11.97 11.55
C PHE A 192 -1.53 12.38 12.86
N THR A 193 -2.69 11.80 13.16
CA THR A 193 -3.41 12.09 14.39
C THR A 193 -3.02 11.16 15.54
N TYR A 194 -2.24 10.10 15.31
CA TYR A 194 -1.86 9.16 16.37
C TYR A 194 -1.14 9.86 17.53
N GLY A 195 -1.59 9.57 18.76
CA GLY A 195 -1.16 10.24 19.99
C GLY A 195 -1.91 11.52 20.32
N SER A 196 -2.80 12.01 19.45
CA SER A 196 -3.62 13.19 19.75
C SER A 196 -4.61 12.91 20.87
N LYS A 197 -4.73 13.89 21.78
CA LYS A 197 -5.70 13.85 22.90
C LYS A 197 -7.12 14.16 22.46
N GLU A 198 -7.29 14.78 21.28
CA GLU A 198 -8.59 15.19 20.73
C GLU A 198 -9.19 14.07 19.84
N MET A 199 -8.54 12.91 19.79
CA MET A 199 -8.95 11.80 18.95
C MET A 199 -10.30 11.25 19.40
N GLY A 200 -11.29 11.32 18.51
CA GLY A 200 -12.67 10.93 18.83
C GLY A 200 -13.52 12.05 19.42
N GLU A 201 -12.97 13.26 19.57
CA GLU A 201 -13.69 14.46 20.02
C GLU A 201 -13.93 15.44 18.86
N THR A 202 -12.96 15.57 17.96
CA THR A 202 -13.03 16.43 16.77
C THR A 202 -12.77 15.65 15.49
N GLU A 203 -13.28 16.17 14.36
CA GLU A 203 -13.12 15.57 13.05
C GLU A 203 -11.65 15.53 12.57
N PHE A 204 -10.88 16.56 12.95
CA PHE A 204 -9.47 16.72 12.56
C PHE A 204 -8.64 17.05 13.82
N PRO A 205 -8.27 16.02 14.62
CA PRO A 205 -7.47 16.21 15.83
C PRO A 205 -6.13 16.89 15.53
N THR A 206 -5.68 17.76 16.42
CA THR A 206 -4.33 18.33 16.33
C THR A 206 -3.28 17.21 16.44
N PRO A 207 -2.34 17.09 15.48
CA PRO A 207 -1.28 16.09 15.52
C PRO A 207 -0.42 16.17 16.79
N ALA A 208 0.15 15.02 17.19
CA ALA A 208 1.07 14.93 18.33
C ALA A 208 2.47 14.47 17.89
N PRO A 209 3.31 15.37 17.31
CA PRO A 209 4.61 15.01 16.75
C PRO A 209 5.52 14.22 17.70
N HIS A 210 5.51 14.57 18.99
CA HIS A 210 6.32 13.90 20.02
C HIS A 210 5.93 12.43 20.23
N VAL A 211 4.66 12.07 20.08
CA VAL A 211 4.20 10.68 20.20
C VAL A 211 4.57 9.88 18.95
N ILE A 212 4.50 10.50 17.77
CA ILE A 212 4.97 9.89 16.51
C ILE A 212 6.48 9.61 16.59
N GLU A 213 7.27 10.60 17.02
CA GLU A 213 8.72 10.43 17.22
C GLU A 213 9.02 9.30 18.23
N LEU A 214 8.26 9.24 19.34
CA LEU A 214 8.38 8.18 20.33
C LEU A 214 8.06 6.80 19.74
N LEU A 215 6.99 6.67 18.96
CA LEU A 215 6.60 5.42 18.31
C LEU A 215 7.70 4.94 17.36
N PHE A 216 8.12 5.81 16.43
CA PHE A 216 9.08 5.44 15.39
C PHE A 216 10.48 5.15 15.96
N SER A 217 10.92 5.90 16.97
CA SER A 217 12.18 5.62 17.66
C SER A 217 12.14 4.28 18.39
N LYS A 218 11.04 3.94 19.07
CA LYS A 218 10.88 2.62 19.71
C LYS A 218 10.88 1.47 18.71
N ILE A 219 10.22 1.63 17.56
CA ILE A 219 10.27 0.66 16.46
C ILE A 219 11.71 0.45 15.99
N ARG A 220 12.48 1.54 15.80
CA ARG A 220 13.90 1.46 15.41
C ARG A 220 14.77 0.78 16.45
N MET A 221 14.50 1.01 17.73
CA MET A 221 15.21 0.30 18.81
C MET A 221 14.88 -1.19 18.83
N ALA A 222 13.60 -1.56 18.61
CA ALA A 222 13.15 -2.95 18.60
C ALA A 222 13.64 -3.73 17.36
N ALA A 223 13.84 -3.04 16.23
CA ALA A 223 14.28 -3.62 14.97
C ALA A 223 15.38 -2.76 14.31
N PRO A 224 16.61 -2.78 14.83
CA PRO A 224 17.68 -1.87 14.41
C PRO A 224 18.07 -2.03 12.94
N ASP A 225 18.09 -3.27 12.44
CA ASP A 225 18.49 -3.60 11.07
C ASP A 225 17.27 -3.79 10.13
N LEU A 226 16.11 -3.21 10.46
CA LEU A 226 14.98 -3.24 9.54
C LEU A 226 15.35 -2.57 8.20
N GLU A 227 14.90 -3.16 7.10
CA GLU A 227 15.17 -2.72 5.72
C GLU A 227 14.07 -1.79 5.18
N VAL A 228 12.86 -1.87 5.72
CA VAL A 228 11.71 -1.05 5.31
C VAL A 228 10.90 -0.65 6.53
N LEU A 229 10.72 0.65 6.75
CA LEU A 229 9.75 1.20 7.70
C LEU A 229 8.98 2.30 6.99
N HIS A 230 7.76 1.97 6.56
CA HIS A 230 6.90 2.87 5.80
C HIS A 230 5.61 3.16 6.55
N ILE A 231 4.87 4.16 6.11
CA ILE A 231 3.53 4.48 6.61
C ILE A 231 2.46 4.13 5.57
N ASP A 232 1.20 4.28 5.93
CA ASP A 232 0.10 4.23 4.96
C ASP A 232 -0.84 5.43 5.15
N ASN A 233 -2.14 5.19 5.34
CA ASN A 233 -3.23 6.17 5.36
C ASN A 233 -2.91 7.45 6.17
N VAL A 234 -3.08 8.58 5.49
CA VAL A 234 -3.03 9.93 6.08
C VAL A 234 -4.23 10.73 5.60
N ASN A 235 -4.86 11.48 6.49
CA ASN A 235 -5.96 12.36 6.15
C ASN A 235 -5.42 13.74 5.73
N PRO A 236 -5.54 14.12 4.44
CA PRO A 236 -5.10 15.43 4.00
C PRO A 236 -5.84 16.59 4.68
N GLY A 237 -7.05 16.34 5.21
CA GLY A 237 -7.80 17.37 5.94
C GLY A 237 -7.19 17.73 7.28
N THR A 238 -6.48 16.78 7.92
CA THR A 238 -5.68 17.02 9.12
C THR A 238 -4.50 17.92 8.78
N ILE A 239 -3.78 17.60 7.69
CA ILE A 239 -2.62 18.40 7.24
C ILE A 239 -3.02 19.83 6.88
N ALA A 240 -4.13 19.99 6.17
CA ALA A 240 -4.59 21.32 5.75
C ALA A 240 -4.98 22.23 6.93
N ARG A 241 -5.45 21.65 8.04
CA ARG A 241 -5.89 22.39 9.23
C ARG A 241 -4.77 22.65 10.24
N HIS A 242 -3.81 21.72 10.32
CA HIS A 242 -2.70 21.76 11.27
C HIS A 242 -1.36 21.69 10.51
N PRO A 243 -1.03 22.72 9.71
CA PRO A 243 0.08 22.66 8.77
C PRO A 243 1.44 22.50 9.47
N GLU A 244 1.69 23.25 10.54
CA GLU A 244 2.98 23.25 11.22
C GLU A 244 3.20 21.97 12.03
N GLU A 245 2.18 21.51 12.76
CA GLU A 245 2.22 20.23 13.47
C GLU A 245 2.38 19.06 12.48
N SER A 246 1.77 19.15 11.29
CA SER A 246 1.93 18.13 10.25
C SER A 246 3.32 18.14 9.62
N LYS A 247 3.97 19.29 9.49
CA LYS A 247 5.39 19.37 9.11
C LYS A 247 6.26 18.68 10.17
N ASP A 248 5.98 18.90 11.45
CA ASP A 248 6.72 18.26 12.55
C ASP A 248 6.51 16.75 12.60
N VAL A 249 5.27 16.26 12.41
CA VAL A 249 5.01 14.83 12.23
C VAL A 249 5.80 14.27 11.05
N THR A 250 5.81 14.97 9.92
CA THR A 250 6.56 14.54 8.72
C THR A 250 8.06 14.41 9.03
N ARG A 251 8.65 15.39 9.75
CA ARG A 251 10.07 15.35 10.17
C ARG A 251 10.35 14.19 11.13
N ALA A 252 9.46 13.94 12.10
CA ALA A 252 9.57 12.83 13.04
C ALA A 252 9.56 11.47 12.33
N ILE A 253 8.65 11.29 11.37
CA ILE A 253 8.62 10.07 10.53
C ILE A 253 9.92 9.96 9.73
N MET A 254 10.33 11.03 9.03
CA MET A 254 11.51 11.02 8.17
C MET A 254 12.82 10.67 8.88
N LYS A 255 12.93 11.02 10.17
CA LYS A 255 14.10 10.70 10.99
C LYS A 255 14.33 9.19 11.15
N HIS A 256 13.25 8.40 11.07
CA HIS A 256 13.29 6.97 11.38
C HIS A 256 12.78 6.09 10.24
N HIS A 257 12.02 6.58 9.28
CA HIS A 257 11.48 5.75 8.20
C HIS A 257 12.56 5.35 7.16
N THR A 258 12.16 4.67 6.08
CA THR A 258 13.04 4.39 4.93
C THR A 258 12.59 5.14 3.67
N LEU A 259 13.50 5.34 2.72
CA LEU A 259 13.25 6.12 1.49
C LEU A 259 12.19 5.48 0.58
N GLY A 260 11.51 6.31 -0.20
CA GLY A 260 10.48 5.87 -1.14
C GLY A 260 9.10 5.65 -0.51
N ASP A 261 8.88 6.24 0.66
CA ASP A 261 7.66 6.15 1.46
C ASP A 261 6.53 7.03 0.92
N VAL A 262 5.30 6.71 1.34
CA VAL A 262 4.08 7.31 0.80
C VAL A 262 3.07 7.58 1.89
N ALA A 263 2.67 8.84 2.05
CA ALA A 263 1.49 9.19 2.82
C ALA A 263 0.26 9.05 1.92
N ALA A 264 -0.55 8.02 2.14
CA ALA A 264 -1.66 7.72 1.24
C ALA A 264 -2.87 8.60 1.53
N PHE A 265 -3.03 9.69 0.78
CA PHE A 265 -4.21 10.54 0.89
C PHE A 265 -5.39 9.88 0.20
N GLY A 266 -6.43 9.59 0.96
CA GLY A 266 -7.75 9.48 0.34
C GLY A 266 -8.21 10.88 -0.04
N LEU A 267 -8.46 11.16 -1.31
CA LEU A 267 -9.21 12.35 -1.73
C LEU A 267 -10.63 11.98 -2.11
N GLU A 268 -10.76 10.75 -2.65
CA GLU A 268 -11.99 10.12 -3.09
C GLU A 268 -12.62 10.83 -4.30
N SER A 269 -12.96 12.11 -4.16
CA SER A 269 -13.42 12.97 -5.25
C SER A 269 -13.15 14.44 -4.93
N LEU A 270 -12.79 15.21 -5.95
CA LEU A 270 -12.60 16.67 -5.86
C LEU A 270 -13.85 17.44 -6.30
N ASP A 271 -14.92 16.75 -6.69
CA ASP A 271 -16.20 17.35 -7.02
C ASP A 271 -16.93 17.81 -5.74
N PRO A 272 -17.25 19.11 -5.59
CA PRO A 272 -17.90 19.64 -4.39
C PRO A 272 -19.24 18.97 -4.05
N GLU A 273 -20.00 18.55 -5.06
CA GLU A 273 -21.30 17.88 -4.84
C GLU A 273 -21.09 16.45 -4.31
N VAL A 274 -20.13 15.72 -4.88
CA VAL A 274 -19.74 14.38 -4.39
C VAL A 274 -19.18 14.49 -2.97
N LYS A 275 -18.34 15.49 -2.69
CA LYS A 275 -17.82 15.75 -1.33
C LYS A 275 -18.96 15.91 -0.34
N LYS A 276 -19.91 16.80 -0.65
CA LYS A 276 -21.05 17.11 0.23
C LYS A 276 -21.91 15.87 0.50
N ARG A 277 -22.34 15.16 -0.55
CA ARG A 277 -23.23 13.99 -0.42
C ARG A 277 -22.59 12.82 0.32
N ASN A 278 -21.27 12.69 0.26
CA ASN A 278 -20.55 11.55 0.83
C ASN A 278 -19.81 11.88 2.12
N ASN A 279 -19.98 13.10 2.64
CA ASN A 279 -19.23 13.61 3.78
C ASN A 279 -17.71 13.39 3.62
N LEU A 280 -17.15 13.74 2.45
CA LEU A 280 -15.71 13.60 2.19
C LEU A 280 -14.92 14.69 2.94
N LYS A 281 -13.69 14.35 3.28
CA LYS A 281 -12.86 15.08 4.25
C LYS A 281 -12.20 16.36 3.75
N VAL A 282 -12.01 16.52 2.44
CA VAL A 282 -11.27 17.68 1.90
C VAL A 282 -11.88 18.26 0.63
N THR A 283 -11.75 19.57 0.46
CA THR A 283 -11.93 20.28 -0.81
C THR A 283 -10.66 20.17 -1.68
N ALA A 284 -10.74 20.59 -2.94
CA ALA A 284 -9.57 20.69 -3.82
C ALA A 284 -8.49 21.64 -3.25
N GLU A 285 -8.89 22.77 -2.66
CA GLU A 285 -7.96 23.72 -2.04
C GLU A 285 -7.24 23.11 -0.84
N GLU A 286 -7.97 22.48 0.07
CA GLU A 286 -7.40 21.79 1.25
C GLU A 286 -6.47 20.65 0.82
N ALA A 287 -6.87 19.87 -0.19
CA ALA A 287 -6.03 18.82 -0.75
C ALA A 287 -4.72 19.37 -1.35
N MET A 288 -4.78 20.49 -2.07
CA MET A 288 -3.60 21.13 -2.63
C MET A 288 -2.66 21.65 -1.53
N ILE A 289 -3.21 22.25 -0.47
CA ILE A 289 -2.44 22.68 0.71
C ILE A 289 -1.70 21.48 1.32
N ALA A 290 -2.39 20.36 1.54
CA ALA A 290 -1.79 19.15 2.09
C ALA A 290 -0.66 18.59 1.21
N ILE A 291 -0.84 18.57 -0.12
CA ILE A 291 0.18 18.12 -1.08
C ILE A 291 1.40 19.04 -1.02
N ARG A 292 1.21 20.37 -0.97
CA ARG A 292 2.30 21.35 -0.87
C ARG A 292 3.11 21.15 0.40
N ILE A 293 2.45 21.05 1.56
CA ILE A 293 3.10 20.86 2.86
C ILE A 293 3.94 19.59 2.85
N LEU A 294 3.40 18.49 2.34
CA LEU A 294 4.15 17.23 2.33
C LEU A 294 5.29 17.26 1.31
N ASN A 295 5.14 17.93 0.16
CA ASN A 295 6.24 18.12 -0.78
C ASN A 295 7.36 18.99 -0.21
N GLU A 296 7.02 20.05 0.54
CA GLU A 296 7.98 20.96 1.16
C GLU A 296 8.95 20.22 2.09
N VAL A 297 8.43 19.31 2.92
CA VAL A 297 9.24 18.60 3.92
C VAL A 297 9.68 17.23 3.39
N GLY A 298 8.73 16.39 2.98
CA GLY A 298 8.96 14.99 2.59
C GLY A 298 9.43 14.79 1.15
N GLY A 299 9.30 15.80 0.29
CA GLY A 299 9.80 15.76 -1.10
C GLY A 299 11.31 15.77 -1.23
N GLN A 300 12.05 15.94 -0.12
CA GLN A 300 13.51 15.84 -0.08
C GLN A 300 13.99 14.54 -0.70
N ARG A 301 15.04 14.64 -1.52
CA ARG A 301 15.61 13.52 -2.27
C ARG A 301 17.10 13.42 -2.02
N PRO A 302 17.58 12.32 -1.41
CA PRO A 302 19.00 12.01 -1.41
C PRO A 302 19.51 11.80 -2.85
N PRO A 303 20.77 12.14 -3.15
CA PRO A 303 21.31 12.02 -4.50
C PRO A 303 21.08 10.62 -5.10
N TRP A 304 20.45 10.59 -6.27
CA TRP A 304 20.17 9.36 -7.03
C TRP A 304 19.24 8.35 -6.34
N GLU A 305 18.52 8.74 -5.30
CA GLU A 305 17.56 7.87 -4.63
C GLU A 305 16.13 8.36 -4.87
N LEU A 306 15.17 7.58 -4.38
CA LEU A 306 13.79 8.02 -4.28
C LEU A 306 13.64 9.13 -3.22
N PRO A 307 12.66 10.05 -3.37
CA PRO A 307 12.29 10.99 -2.31
C PRO A 307 11.91 10.27 -1.00
N HIS A 308 12.02 10.99 0.11
CA HIS A 308 11.67 10.49 1.44
C HIS A 308 10.20 10.08 1.53
N LEU A 309 9.28 11.05 1.69
CA LEU A 309 7.87 10.82 1.97
C LEU A 309 7.02 11.70 1.05
N LEU A 310 6.42 11.10 0.03
CA LEU A 310 5.57 11.82 -0.91
C LEU A 310 4.08 11.57 -0.65
N PRO A 311 3.20 12.50 -1.02
CA PRO A 311 1.76 12.24 -1.03
C PRO A 311 1.43 11.19 -2.09
N GLY A 312 0.56 10.24 -1.76
CA GLY A 312 -0.17 9.42 -2.71
C GLY A 312 -1.62 9.90 -2.79
N ILE A 313 -2.29 9.74 -3.93
CA ILE A 313 -3.70 10.10 -4.09
C ILE A 313 -4.53 8.84 -4.33
N ASN A 314 -5.64 8.69 -3.61
CA ASN A 314 -6.68 7.72 -3.92
C ASN A 314 -7.95 8.44 -4.37
N LEU A 315 -8.38 8.17 -5.61
CA LEU A 315 -9.66 8.57 -6.19
C LEU A 315 -10.61 7.38 -6.22
N LEU A 316 -11.87 7.61 -5.87
CA LEU A 316 -12.90 6.61 -5.71
C LEU A 316 -14.18 6.99 -6.47
N TYR A 317 -14.45 6.25 -7.54
CA TYR A 317 -15.59 6.47 -8.43
C TYR A 317 -16.79 5.58 -8.05
N GLY A 318 -17.96 5.94 -8.55
CA GLY A 318 -19.25 5.31 -8.25
C GLY A 318 -19.96 5.89 -7.01
N LEU A 319 -19.51 7.04 -6.50
CA LEU A 319 -20.10 7.67 -5.31
C LEU A 319 -21.39 8.46 -5.65
N PRO A 320 -22.35 8.56 -4.71
CA PRO A 320 -23.50 9.46 -4.84
C PRO A 320 -23.12 10.89 -5.26
N GLY A 321 -23.88 11.46 -6.21
CA GLY A 321 -23.62 12.80 -6.76
C GLY A 321 -22.65 12.82 -7.95
N GLU A 322 -21.97 11.72 -8.25
CA GLU A 322 -20.99 11.66 -9.34
C GLU A 322 -21.63 11.85 -10.71
N SER A 323 -20.95 12.65 -11.55
CA SER A 323 -21.35 13.00 -12.91
C SER A 323 -20.13 13.15 -13.83
N GLN A 324 -20.34 13.48 -15.11
CA GLN A 324 -19.23 13.80 -16.03
C GLN A 324 -18.36 14.97 -15.54
N ARG A 325 -18.94 15.93 -14.81
CA ARG A 325 -18.17 17.03 -14.22
C ARG A 325 -17.18 16.55 -13.16
N THR A 326 -17.46 15.45 -12.48
CA THR A 326 -16.54 14.85 -11.50
C THR A 326 -15.21 14.47 -12.15
N MET A 327 -15.24 13.94 -13.38
CA MET A 327 -14.02 13.64 -14.14
C MET A 327 -13.23 14.91 -14.45
N GLN A 328 -13.92 15.99 -14.81
CA GLN A 328 -13.30 17.28 -15.08
C GLN A 328 -12.61 17.85 -13.83
N TYR A 329 -13.32 17.91 -12.70
CA TYR A 329 -12.75 18.38 -11.42
C TYR A 329 -11.50 17.59 -11.01
N ASN A 330 -11.55 16.26 -11.13
CA ASN A 330 -10.42 15.41 -10.79
C ASN A 330 -9.23 15.65 -11.75
N MET A 331 -9.49 15.78 -13.06
CA MET A 331 -8.43 16.03 -14.04
C MET A 331 -7.78 17.40 -13.85
N ASP A 332 -8.60 18.45 -13.68
CA ASP A 332 -8.11 19.82 -13.52
C ASP A 332 -7.23 19.96 -12.28
N PHE A 333 -7.66 19.37 -11.16
CA PHE A 333 -6.86 19.32 -9.95
C PHE A 333 -5.51 18.62 -10.18
N LEU A 334 -5.50 17.47 -10.87
CA LEU A 334 -4.26 16.74 -11.14
C LEU A 334 -3.32 17.49 -12.10
N LYS A 335 -3.87 18.23 -13.08
CA LYS A 335 -3.10 19.12 -13.95
C LYS A 335 -2.52 20.28 -13.15
N GLU A 336 -3.29 20.87 -12.25
CA GLU A 336 -2.79 21.94 -11.36
C GLU A 336 -1.64 21.45 -10.46
N VAL A 337 -1.72 20.23 -9.93
CA VAL A 337 -0.61 19.60 -9.19
C VAL A 337 0.66 19.52 -10.07
N LEU A 338 0.52 19.16 -11.35
CA LEU A 338 1.64 19.14 -12.28
C LEU A 338 2.20 20.54 -12.56
N ASP A 339 1.33 21.51 -12.80
CA ASP A 339 1.68 22.88 -13.15
C ASP A 339 2.42 23.59 -12.00
N GLN A 340 2.07 23.28 -10.74
CA GLN A 340 2.79 23.76 -9.55
C GLN A 340 4.14 23.04 -9.31
N GLY A 341 4.54 22.12 -10.18
CA GLY A 341 5.80 21.38 -10.03
C GLY A 341 5.79 20.36 -8.89
N LEU A 342 4.63 20.09 -8.28
CA LEU A 342 4.49 19.18 -7.16
C LEU A 342 4.62 17.72 -7.61
N ILE A 343 4.99 16.86 -6.66
CA ILE A 343 5.19 15.44 -6.89
C ILE A 343 4.23 14.65 -6.00
N VAL A 344 3.48 13.74 -6.61
CA VAL A 344 2.76 12.68 -5.89
C VAL A 344 3.38 11.34 -6.26
N ARG A 345 3.53 10.44 -5.30
CA ARG A 345 4.14 9.13 -5.56
C ARG A 345 3.33 8.34 -6.57
N ARG A 346 2.02 8.33 -6.39
CA ARG A 346 1.10 7.42 -7.09
C ARG A 346 -0.33 7.92 -7.00
N ILE A 347 -1.07 7.73 -8.09
CA ILE A 347 -2.51 7.92 -8.13
C ILE A 347 -3.18 6.55 -8.25
N ASN A 348 -4.02 6.22 -7.29
CA ASN A 348 -4.82 5.02 -7.25
C ASN A 348 -6.27 5.37 -7.61
N ILE A 349 -6.77 4.78 -8.68
CA ILE A 349 -8.13 5.01 -9.17
C ILE A 349 -8.92 3.73 -9.02
N ARG A 350 -9.93 3.77 -8.15
CA ARG A 350 -10.76 2.62 -7.77
C ARG A 350 -12.25 2.95 -7.94
N GLN A 351 -13.08 1.93 -7.90
CA GLN A 351 -14.53 2.09 -7.77
C GLN A 351 -14.97 1.63 -6.39
N VAL A 352 -15.95 2.32 -5.81
CA VAL A 352 -16.48 2.04 -4.48
C VAL A 352 -17.10 0.64 -4.40
N ILE A 353 -16.83 -0.07 -3.32
CA ILE A 353 -17.58 -1.27 -2.94
C ILE A 353 -18.62 -0.82 -1.91
N ARG A 354 -19.88 -1.18 -2.12
CA ARG A 354 -20.97 -0.77 -1.23
C ARG A 354 -21.19 -1.86 -0.18
N PHE A 355 -21.08 -1.50 1.09
CA PHE A 355 -21.34 -2.40 2.21
C PHE A 355 -22.69 -2.08 2.84
N PRO A 356 -23.53 -3.09 3.19
CA PRO A 356 -24.88 -2.88 3.71
C PRO A 356 -24.95 -1.97 4.94
N ASP A 357 -23.93 -2.01 5.79
CA ASP A 357 -23.91 -1.25 7.06
C ASP A 357 -23.33 0.16 6.92
N THR A 358 -23.01 0.60 5.68
CA THR A 358 -22.47 1.93 5.42
C THR A 358 -23.56 2.88 4.93
N ARG A 359 -23.36 4.20 5.11
CA ARG A 359 -24.34 5.23 4.74
C ARG A 359 -24.52 5.41 3.24
N ILE A 360 -23.72 4.74 2.41
CA ILE A 360 -23.84 4.77 0.94
C ILE A 360 -25.04 3.96 0.41
N VAL A 361 -25.79 3.25 1.26
CA VAL A 361 -26.86 2.30 0.86
C VAL A 361 -28.17 2.97 0.40
N THR A 362 -28.13 4.25 0.03
CA THR A 362 -29.24 4.87 -0.72
C THR A 362 -29.26 4.35 -2.17
N ASP A 363 -30.42 4.23 -2.81
CA ASP A 363 -30.55 3.77 -4.20
C ASP A 363 -29.85 4.69 -5.23
N GLU A 364 -29.34 5.84 -4.79
CA GLU A 364 -28.57 6.76 -5.63
C GLU A 364 -27.18 6.19 -5.94
N LYS A 365 -26.98 5.78 -7.20
CA LYS A 365 -25.67 5.41 -7.75
C LYS A 365 -25.01 6.63 -8.41
N GLY A 366 -23.68 6.63 -8.44
CA GLY A 366 -22.93 7.51 -9.35
C GLY A 366 -23.40 7.29 -10.80
N ARG A 367 -23.51 8.38 -11.57
CA ARG A 367 -24.15 8.34 -12.90
C ARG A 367 -23.18 8.02 -14.06
N LEU A 368 -21.90 7.81 -13.77
CA LEU A 368 -20.91 7.50 -14.80
C LEU A 368 -21.04 6.06 -15.31
N LYS A 369 -21.00 5.93 -16.64
CA LYS A 369 -20.93 4.63 -17.30
C LYS A 369 -19.55 4.02 -17.11
N HIS A 370 -19.48 2.69 -17.10
CA HIS A 370 -18.20 1.98 -16.94
C HIS A 370 -17.15 2.39 -17.99
N ASN A 371 -17.55 2.59 -19.26
CA ASN A 371 -16.63 2.99 -20.32
C ASN A 371 -16.06 4.40 -20.11
N GLU A 372 -16.85 5.34 -19.59
CA GLU A 372 -16.40 6.70 -19.27
C GLU A 372 -15.34 6.67 -18.16
N PHE A 373 -15.58 5.87 -17.11
CA PHE A 373 -14.61 5.63 -16.04
C PHE A 373 -13.30 5.04 -16.58
N ILE A 374 -13.37 4.01 -17.44
CA ILE A 374 -12.18 3.39 -18.02
C ILE A 374 -11.39 4.38 -18.88
N GLN A 375 -12.08 5.15 -19.73
CA GLN A 375 -11.45 6.16 -20.59
C GLN A 375 -10.74 7.23 -19.75
N HIS A 376 -11.42 7.76 -18.74
CA HIS A 376 -10.85 8.80 -17.89
C HIS A 376 -9.68 8.28 -17.02
N LYS A 377 -9.78 7.04 -16.53
CA LYS A 377 -8.65 6.38 -15.86
C LYS A 377 -7.43 6.25 -16.77
N GLU A 378 -7.64 5.94 -18.05
CA GLU A 378 -6.57 5.86 -19.03
C GLU A 378 -6.00 7.24 -19.38
N GLU A 379 -6.85 8.25 -19.45
CA GLU A 379 -6.44 9.64 -19.63
C GLU A 379 -5.51 10.10 -18.50
N ILE A 380 -5.86 9.85 -17.24
CA ILE A 380 -5.01 10.18 -16.08
C ILE A 380 -3.66 9.45 -16.19
N ARG A 381 -3.64 8.18 -16.62
CA ARG A 381 -2.39 7.43 -16.76
C ARG A 381 -1.46 8.02 -17.82
N GLN A 382 -2.02 8.42 -18.95
CA GLN A 382 -1.24 8.92 -20.08
C GLN A 382 -0.75 10.35 -19.87
N GLN A 383 -1.60 11.22 -19.29
CA GLN A 383 -1.30 12.64 -19.13
C GLN A 383 -0.64 12.95 -17.78
N ILE A 384 -1.05 12.27 -16.71
CA ILE A 384 -0.62 12.58 -15.34
C ILE A 384 0.43 11.59 -14.84
N ASP A 385 0.09 10.29 -14.75
CA ASP A 385 1.00 9.30 -14.14
C ASP A 385 2.34 9.23 -14.88
N GLN A 386 2.35 9.32 -16.22
CA GLN A 386 3.56 9.32 -17.04
C GLN A 386 4.52 10.47 -16.74
N VAL A 387 3.99 11.67 -16.45
CA VAL A 387 4.80 12.83 -16.04
C VAL A 387 5.25 12.65 -14.60
N MET A 388 4.35 12.19 -13.75
CA MET A 388 4.58 12.07 -12.32
C MET A 388 5.66 11.03 -11.99
N ILE A 389 5.62 9.86 -12.61
CA ILE A 389 6.61 8.81 -12.37
C ILE A 389 8.02 9.23 -12.78
N LYS A 390 8.16 10.04 -13.83
CA LYS A 390 9.43 10.65 -14.25
C LYS A 390 9.95 11.63 -13.22
N ARG A 391 9.06 12.42 -12.60
CA ARG A 391 9.41 13.31 -11.48
C ARG A 391 9.81 12.51 -10.25
N VAL A 392 9.09 11.44 -9.92
CA VAL A 392 9.34 10.59 -8.74
C VAL A 392 10.70 9.89 -8.83
N ALA A 393 11.02 9.28 -9.98
CA ALA A 393 12.22 8.47 -10.15
C ALA A 393 12.87 8.76 -11.52
N PRO A 394 13.56 9.91 -11.71
CA PRO A 394 14.22 10.25 -12.97
C PRO A 394 15.31 9.25 -13.36
N TYR A 395 15.84 9.35 -14.58
CA TYR A 395 16.93 8.50 -15.06
C TYR A 395 18.11 8.42 -14.08
N GLY A 396 18.66 7.22 -13.88
CA GLY A 396 19.74 6.94 -12.95
C GLY A 396 19.33 6.87 -11.47
N THR A 397 18.05 7.09 -11.14
CA THR A 397 17.56 6.83 -9.79
C THR A 397 17.75 5.35 -9.45
N VAL A 398 18.42 5.09 -8.33
CA VAL A 398 18.62 3.75 -7.78
C VAL A 398 17.39 3.38 -6.96
N VAL A 399 16.87 2.19 -7.22
CA VAL A 399 15.78 1.57 -6.49
C VAL A 399 16.39 0.34 -5.80
N ARG A 400 16.48 0.40 -4.47
CA ARG A 400 17.20 -0.58 -3.66
C ARG A 400 16.36 -1.80 -3.31
N SER A 401 17.01 -2.96 -3.17
CA SER A 401 16.38 -4.19 -2.69
C SER A 401 15.07 -4.56 -3.43
N THR A 402 15.13 -4.60 -4.75
CA THR A 402 14.02 -5.07 -5.59
C THR A 402 14.01 -6.59 -5.70
N TYR A 403 12.86 -7.20 -5.43
CA TYR A 403 12.62 -8.64 -5.52
C TYR A 403 12.06 -8.98 -6.89
N VAL A 404 12.51 -10.10 -7.48
CA VAL A 404 11.89 -10.67 -8.67
C VAL A 404 10.63 -11.41 -8.26
N GLU A 405 9.47 -10.97 -8.74
CA GLU A 405 8.17 -11.55 -8.39
C GLU A 405 7.50 -12.30 -9.54
N GLY A 406 8.03 -12.14 -10.76
CA GLY A 406 7.44 -12.75 -11.93
C GLY A 406 8.23 -12.50 -13.20
N ARG A 407 7.72 -13.03 -14.30
CA ARG A 407 8.28 -12.92 -15.64
C ARG A 407 7.17 -12.60 -16.62
N GLU A 408 7.43 -11.67 -17.54
CA GLU A 408 6.53 -11.35 -18.66
C GLU A 408 7.35 -11.34 -19.96
N GLY A 409 7.20 -12.37 -20.79
CA GLY A 409 8.05 -12.56 -21.96
C GLY A 409 9.53 -12.63 -21.57
N ASN A 410 10.33 -11.69 -22.09
CA ASN A 410 11.77 -11.57 -21.80
C ASN A 410 12.08 -10.50 -20.72
N LEU A 411 11.12 -10.20 -19.85
CA LEU A 411 11.27 -9.23 -18.76
C LEU A 411 11.11 -9.89 -17.40
N TYR A 412 11.95 -9.51 -16.43
CA TYR A 412 11.67 -9.70 -15.01
C TYR A 412 10.71 -8.62 -14.53
N LEU A 413 9.70 -9.02 -13.76
CA LEU A 413 8.83 -8.13 -13.00
C LEU A 413 9.38 -8.03 -11.58
N MET A 414 9.70 -6.81 -11.14
CA MET A 414 10.38 -6.59 -9.87
C MET A 414 9.75 -5.46 -9.06
N ARG A 415 9.77 -5.58 -7.73
CA ARG A 415 9.31 -4.52 -6.80
C ARG A 415 10.14 -4.51 -5.52
N GLN A 416 10.29 -3.33 -4.93
CA GLN A 416 10.73 -3.21 -3.53
C GLN A 416 9.62 -3.71 -2.60
N LEU A 417 9.99 -4.15 -1.40
CA LEU A 417 9.06 -4.14 -0.28
C LEU A 417 8.80 -2.68 0.13
N GLY A 418 7.56 -2.36 0.52
CA GLY A 418 7.19 -1.02 0.97
C GLY A 418 5.75 -0.65 0.64
N THR A 419 5.40 0.59 0.94
CA THR A 419 4.08 1.15 0.65
C THR A 419 3.97 1.58 -0.81
N TYR A 420 3.03 0.98 -1.54
CA TYR A 420 2.78 1.25 -2.97
C TYR A 420 4.03 1.27 -3.88
N PRO A 421 4.90 0.25 -3.84
CA PRO A 421 6.18 0.24 -4.53
C PRO A 421 5.99 0.35 -6.06
N LEU A 422 7.01 0.90 -6.72
CA LEU A 422 7.05 1.04 -8.18
C LEU A 422 7.31 -0.33 -8.82
N LEU A 423 6.50 -0.68 -9.82
CA LEU A 423 6.75 -1.86 -10.64
C LEU A 423 7.94 -1.59 -11.55
N CYS A 424 8.93 -2.47 -11.54
CA CYS A 424 10.12 -2.39 -12.37
C CYS A 424 10.11 -3.53 -13.40
N HIS A 425 10.34 -3.16 -14.65
CA HIS A 425 10.55 -4.08 -15.76
C HIS A 425 12.03 -4.09 -16.11
N MET A 426 12.66 -5.26 -16.03
CA MET A 426 14.06 -5.41 -16.37
C MET A 426 14.23 -6.45 -17.47
N PRO A 427 14.86 -6.12 -18.62
CA PRO A 427 15.20 -7.13 -19.61
C PRO A 427 16.06 -8.24 -19.01
N MET A 428 15.69 -9.48 -19.31
CA MET A 428 16.48 -10.63 -18.87
C MET A 428 17.88 -10.57 -19.48
N GLY A 429 18.85 -10.99 -18.67
CA GLY A 429 20.26 -11.11 -19.02
C GLY A 429 20.84 -12.32 -18.29
N GLN A 430 22.00 -12.15 -17.67
CA GLN A 430 22.54 -13.17 -16.76
C GLN A 430 21.65 -13.33 -15.52
N ASN A 431 21.86 -14.42 -14.76
CA ASN A 431 21.17 -14.61 -13.48
C ASN A 431 21.55 -13.47 -12.54
N ILE A 432 20.54 -12.81 -11.97
CA ILE A 432 20.70 -11.67 -11.06
C ILE A 432 20.21 -12.12 -9.69
N PRO A 433 20.93 -11.80 -8.59
CA PRO A 433 20.45 -12.11 -7.25
C PRO A 433 19.09 -11.45 -6.97
N SER A 434 18.29 -12.05 -6.11
CA SER A 434 17.04 -11.47 -5.62
C SER A 434 17.09 -11.47 -4.09
N PRO A 435 16.94 -10.33 -3.42
CA PRO A 435 16.75 -8.99 -4.00
C PRO A 435 18.03 -8.42 -4.64
N CYS A 436 17.89 -7.41 -5.51
CA CYS A 436 19.01 -6.62 -6.03
C CYS A 436 18.67 -5.13 -6.18
N ASN A 437 19.72 -4.31 -6.29
CA ASN A 437 19.57 -2.89 -6.63
C ASN A 437 19.46 -2.74 -8.15
N VAL A 438 18.61 -1.81 -8.58
CA VAL A 438 18.40 -1.49 -9.99
C VAL A 438 18.40 0.03 -10.17
N PHE A 439 18.64 0.52 -11.38
CA PHE A 439 18.55 1.94 -11.70
C PHE A 439 17.63 2.19 -12.89
N VAL A 440 16.97 3.36 -12.87
CA VAL A 440 15.97 3.73 -13.87
C VAL A 440 16.60 4.13 -15.20
N VAL A 441 16.12 3.54 -16.29
CA VAL A 441 16.54 3.85 -17.66
C VAL A 441 15.40 4.23 -18.59
N ASP A 442 14.13 3.99 -18.22
CA ASP A 442 12.93 4.46 -18.93
C ASP A 442 11.68 4.39 -18.03
N HIS A 443 10.56 4.94 -18.51
CA HIS A 443 9.31 5.08 -17.76
C HIS A 443 8.11 4.66 -18.60
N GLY A 444 7.37 3.67 -18.10
CA GLY A 444 5.98 3.44 -18.49
C GLY A 444 5.01 4.24 -17.62
N PRO A 445 3.69 4.19 -17.91
CA PRO A 445 2.70 4.99 -17.18
C PRO A 445 2.70 4.73 -15.68
N ARG A 446 3.01 3.50 -15.28
CA ARG A 446 2.96 3.07 -13.88
C ARG A 446 4.09 2.12 -13.50
N SER A 447 5.14 2.12 -14.30
CA SER A 447 6.26 1.22 -14.16
C SER A 447 7.54 1.90 -14.62
N LEU A 448 8.65 1.41 -14.09
CA LEU A 448 9.98 1.81 -14.49
C LEU A 448 10.57 0.73 -15.39
N THR A 449 11.29 1.12 -16.42
CA THR A 449 12.26 0.23 -17.06
C THR A 449 13.57 0.41 -16.34
N VAL A 450 14.17 -0.68 -15.89
CA VAL A 450 15.38 -0.65 -15.05
C VAL A 450 16.45 -1.60 -15.56
N LEU A 451 17.67 -1.38 -15.09
CA LEU A 451 18.82 -2.26 -15.27
C LEU A 451 19.50 -2.52 -13.91
N PRO A 452 20.30 -3.59 -13.77
CA PRO A 452 21.01 -3.89 -12.51
C PRO A 452 21.95 -2.77 -12.11
N PHE A 453 22.04 -2.47 -10.81
CA PHE A 453 23.00 -1.53 -10.25
C PHE A 453 24.01 -2.28 -9.35
N PRO A 454 25.33 -2.26 -9.68
CA PRO A 454 25.93 -1.64 -10.85
C PRO A 454 25.62 -2.40 -12.16
N PHE A 455 25.71 -1.69 -13.29
CA PHE A 455 25.53 -2.21 -14.64
C PHE A 455 26.85 -2.73 -15.20
N LEU A 456 27.03 -4.05 -15.19
CA LEU A 456 28.25 -4.70 -15.67
C LEU A 456 28.32 -4.67 -17.20
N ALA A 457 29.06 -3.71 -17.77
CA ALA A 457 29.09 -3.47 -19.22
C ALA A 457 29.54 -4.69 -20.03
N ASN A 458 30.50 -5.46 -19.48
CA ASN A 458 31.08 -6.65 -20.11
C ASN A 458 30.14 -7.87 -20.08
N HIS A 459 29.18 -7.89 -19.15
CA HIS A 459 28.26 -9.01 -18.94
C HIS A 459 26.84 -8.71 -19.44
N ALA A 460 26.57 -7.46 -19.81
CA ALA A 460 25.26 -7.00 -20.24
C ALA A 460 24.81 -7.64 -21.55
N SER A 461 23.55 -8.07 -21.59
CA SER A 461 22.93 -8.66 -22.76
C SER A 461 22.57 -7.61 -23.82
N LEU A 462 22.31 -8.05 -25.05
CA LEU A 462 21.85 -7.17 -26.12
C LEU A 462 20.52 -6.49 -25.78
N SER A 463 19.61 -7.18 -25.08
CA SER A 463 18.33 -6.60 -24.63
C SER A 463 18.54 -5.52 -23.56
N GLN A 464 19.50 -5.71 -22.66
CA GLN A 464 19.84 -4.72 -21.64
C GLN A 464 20.47 -3.46 -22.24
N TRP A 465 21.39 -3.60 -23.19
CA TRP A 465 21.93 -2.43 -23.90
C TRP A 465 20.86 -1.66 -24.69
N ARG A 466 19.88 -2.35 -25.29
CA ARG A 466 18.86 -1.74 -26.15
C ARG A 466 17.85 -0.85 -25.44
N VAL A 467 17.62 -1.06 -24.14
CA VAL A 467 16.66 -0.24 -23.38
C VAL A 467 17.25 1.07 -22.89
N ILE A 468 18.57 1.26 -23.00
CA ILE A 468 19.23 2.50 -22.64
C ILE A 468 18.86 3.58 -23.68
N PRO A 469 18.32 4.75 -23.26
CA PRO A 469 18.00 5.84 -24.18
C PRO A 469 19.18 6.21 -25.07
N GLY A 470 18.94 6.28 -26.38
CA GLY A 470 19.97 6.56 -27.38
C GLY A 470 20.73 5.33 -27.91
N ILE A 471 20.57 4.13 -27.31
CA ILE A 471 21.23 2.90 -27.75
C ILE A 471 20.24 2.01 -28.50
N GLY A 472 20.11 2.25 -29.81
CA GLY A 472 19.31 1.39 -30.70
C GLY A 472 19.95 0.02 -30.98
N ALA A 473 19.23 -0.85 -31.69
CA ALA A 473 19.66 -2.22 -31.99
C ALA A 473 21.07 -2.32 -32.61
N LYS A 474 21.42 -1.42 -33.53
CA LYS A 474 22.76 -1.38 -34.16
C LYS A 474 23.86 -1.05 -33.15
N ARG A 475 23.64 -0.08 -32.27
CA ARG A 475 24.60 0.32 -31.22
C ARG A 475 24.76 -0.79 -30.18
N ALA A 476 23.66 -1.39 -29.73
CA ALA A 476 23.70 -2.52 -28.80
C ALA A 476 24.46 -3.74 -29.37
N ALA A 477 24.29 -4.04 -30.66
CA ALA A 477 25.04 -5.13 -31.30
C ALA A 477 26.56 -4.89 -31.33
N ARG A 478 27.00 -3.62 -31.50
CA ARG A 478 28.41 -3.23 -31.45
C ARG A 478 29.07 -3.44 -30.09
N MET A 479 28.29 -3.33 -29.01
CA MET A 479 28.77 -3.55 -27.64
C MET A 479 29.06 -5.02 -27.34
N LYS A 480 28.31 -5.94 -27.97
CA LYS A 480 28.52 -7.38 -27.79
C LYS A 480 29.76 -7.91 -28.53
N SER A 481 30.16 -7.27 -29.64
CA SER A 481 31.19 -7.80 -30.55
C SER A 481 32.61 -7.32 -30.29
N ALA A 482 32.83 -6.41 -29.34
CA ALA A 482 34.10 -5.68 -29.22
C ALA A 482 34.63 -5.50 -27.78
N GLY A 483 34.09 -6.24 -26.80
CA GLY A 483 34.60 -6.24 -25.42
C GLY A 483 35.87 -7.09 -25.25
N PRO A 484 36.59 -6.95 -24.12
CA PRO A 484 36.16 -6.27 -22.90
C PRO A 484 36.34 -4.74 -22.91
N TRP A 485 35.47 -4.06 -22.18
CA TRP A 485 35.43 -2.62 -21.91
C TRP A 485 36.07 -2.34 -20.55
N ASN A 486 36.92 -1.31 -20.46
CA ASN A 486 37.65 -0.97 -19.22
C ASN A 486 37.28 0.40 -18.65
N ASN A 487 36.64 1.27 -19.44
CA ASN A 487 36.22 2.59 -19.01
C ASN A 487 35.10 3.15 -19.89
N THR A 488 34.46 4.22 -19.42
CA THR A 488 33.35 4.87 -20.14
C THR A 488 33.78 5.46 -21.48
N SER A 489 35.01 5.94 -21.62
CA SER A 489 35.50 6.55 -22.87
C SER A 489 35.52 5.55 -24.03
N GLN A 490 35.94 4.30 -23.77
CA GLN A 490 35.89 3.23 -24.77
C GLN A 490 34.45 2.90 -25.19
N VAL A 491 33.52 2.89 -24.23
CA VAL A 491 32.10 2.68 -24.50
C VAL A 491 31.52 3.83 -25.35
N GLU A 492 31.85 5.08 -25.02
CA GLU A 492 31.43 6.27 -25.75
C GLU A 492 31.94 6.25 -27.21
N GLU A 493 33.22 5.93 -27.41
CA GLU A 493 33.83 5.79 -28.73
C GLU A 493 33.11 4.73 -29.56
N ARG A 494 32.89 3.54 -28.98
CA ARG A 494 32.23 2.41 -29.67
C ARG A 494 30.79 2.72 -30.05
N LEU A 495 30.05 3.36 -29.15
CA LEU A 495 28.66 3.75 -29.37
C LEU A 495 28.56 4.98 -30.30
N SER A 496 29.66 5.72 -30.46
CA SER A 496 29.68 7.03 -31.10
C SER A 496 28.61 7.94 -30.46
N MET A 497 28.66 8.02 -29.13
CA MET A 497 27.70 8.72 -28.28
C MET A 497 28.36 9.10 -26.95
N VAL A 498 28.16 10.32 -26.48
CA VAL A 498 28.52 10.72 -25.11
C VAL A 498 27.52 10.10 -24.15
N LEU A 499 28.01 9.33 -23.17
CA LEU A 499 27.13 8.76 -22.15
C LEU A 499 26.68 9.88 -21.20
N PRO A 500 25.39 9.93 -20.85
CA PRO A 500 24.92 10.89 -19.84
C PRO A 500 25.49 10.52 -18.46
N ASP A 501 25.68 11.52 -17.60
CA ASP A 501 26.32 11.35 -16.28
C ASP A 501 25.61 10.30 -15.40
N TRP A 502 24.28 10.26 -15.48
CA TRP A 502 23.47 9.29 -14.76
C TRP A 502 23.78 7.84 -15.16
N LEU A 503 24.20 7.61 -16.40
CA LEU A 503 24.60 6.28 -16.86
C LEU A 503 26.06 5.99 -16.51
N LYS A 504 26.95 6.97 -16.70
CA LYS A 504 28.39 6.83 -16.40
C LYS A 504 28.64 6.32 -14.98
N ARG A 505 27.90 6.83 -13.99
CA ARG A 505 28.01 6.40 -12.58
C ARG A 505 27.43 5.03 -12.29
N CYS A 506 26.54 4.53 -13.14
CA CYS A 506 25.88 3.25 -12.94
C CYS A 506 26.65 2.11 -13.62
N VAL A 507 27.52 2.41 -14.57
CA VAL A 507 28.32 1.41 -15.28
C VAL A 507 29.49 0.95 -14.43
N SER A 508 29.68 -0.36 -14.36
CA SER A 508 30.89 -1.02 -13.85
C SER A 508 31.55 -1.84 -14.96
N PHE A 509 32.88 -1.88 -14.91
CA PHE A 509 33.73 -2.64 -15.83
C PHE A 509 34.37 -3.88 -15.17
N GLU A 510 34.28 -3.94 -13.84
CA GLU A 510 34.70 -5.08 -13.01
C GLU A 510 33.76 -6.28 -13.15
#